data_AF-A0A0F5P680-F1
#
_entry.id   AF-A0A0F5P680-F1
#
_cell.length_a   1.000
_cell.length_b   1.000
_cell.length_c   1.000
_cell.angle_alpha   90.00
_cell.angle_beta   90.00
_cell.angle_gamma   90.00
#
_symmetry.space_group_name_H-M   'P 1'
#
loop_
_entity.id
_entity.type
_entity.pdbx_description
1 polymer ?
#
loop_
_entity_poly.entity_id
_entity_poly.type
_entity_poly.pdbx_seq_one_letter_code
_entity_poly.pdbx_strand_id
1 'polypeptide(L)'
;MPHLARVALPDPEVASACRIQEALDDLARYARTFTAAGEMLSFAHQRAGAHEAQFKGDASALAAERRNLLIEWQHIAVREGAMTLLHIVETMSRIGASLAECPTLSVSTDHSKLLAANKRFRLAFPGFRPMTPDADDPTLSASEKPGQISFSQSYSAELLQFHSSRNNVFRFGQNMKYIAKAPGSDNDASYTLDSKAVYELRGIATTYAEIFADAVEKLGPKSPA
;
A
#
# COMPACT_ATOMS: atom_id res chain seq x y z
N MET A 1 0.91 16.99 11.65
CA MET A 1 1.52 15.95 12.51
C MET A 1 2.59 16.60 13.37
N PRO A 2 2.81 16.16 14.62
CA PRO A 2 3.95 16.63 15.41
C PRO A 2 5.25 16.27 14.69
N HIS A 3 6.12 17.26 14.46
CA HIS A 3 7.39 17.04 13.77
C HIS A 3 8.38 16.34 14.70
N LEU A 4 8.84 15.14 14.33
CA LEU A 4 9.90 14.42 15.04
C LEU A 4 11.19 15.26 15.22
N ALA A 5 11.42 16.23 14.32
CA ALA A 5 12.52 17.19 14.40
C ALA A 5 12.49 18.12 15.64
N ARG A 6 11.39 18.13 16.42
CA ARG A 6 11.27 18.95 17.65
C ARG A 6 11.78 18.24 18.90
N VAL A 7 12.08 16.95 18.82
CA VAL A 7 12.59 16.17 19.93
C VAL A 7 14.11 16.36 20.03
N ALA A 8 14.63 16.54 21.25
CA ALA A 8 16.06 16.52 21.50
C ALA A 8 16.58 15.07 21.36
N LEU A 9 16.93 14.70 20.13
CA LEU A 9 17.54 13.41 19.80
C LEU A 9 19.06 13.55 19.68
N PRO A 10 19.84 12.50 19.97
CA PRO A 10 21.27 12.48 19.64
C PRO A 10 21.48 12.68 18.13
N ASP A 11 22.52 13.42 17.75
CA ASP A 11 22.90 13.66 16.34
C ASP A 11 22.85 12.42 15.43
N PRO A 12 23.37 11.23 15.81
CA PRO A 12 23.31 10.06 14.94
C PRO A 12 21.88 9.55 14.69
N GLU A 13 20.92 9.84 15.57
CA GLU A 13 19.53 9.38 15.47
C GLU A 13 18.64 10.32 14.65
N VAL A 14 19.04 11.59 14.45
CA VAL A 14 18.24 12.62 13.77
C VAL A 14 17.86 12.20 12.36
N ALA A 15 18.81 11.64 11.59
CA ALA A 15 18.55 11.19 10.23
C ALA A 15 17.49 10.09 10.17
N SER A 16 17.54 9.13 11.10
CA SER A 16 16.57 8.05 11.20
C SER A 16 15.19 8.57 11.61
N ALA A 17 15.12 9.53 12.52
CA ALA A 17 13.87 10.18 12.89
C ALA A 17 13.24 10.97 11.72
N CYS A 18 14.04 11.65 10.90
CA CYS A 18 13.56 12.29 9.67
C CYS A 18 12.99 11.26 8.69
N ARG A 19 13.68 10.12 8.46
CA ARG A 19 13.17 9.03 7.61
C ARG A 19 11.84 8.47 8.11
N ILE A 20 11.67 8.34 9.43
CA ILE A 20 10.40 7.92 10.03
C ILE A 20 9.30 8.95 9.75
N GLN A 21 9.58 10.24 9.91
CA GLN A 21 8.62 11.30 9.61
C GLN A 21 8.15 11.26 8.15
N GLU A 22 9.10 11.17 7.22
CA GLU A 22 8.81 11.05 5.78
C GLU A 22 7.95 9.81 5.49
N ALA A 23 8.28 8.68 6.10
CA ALA A 23 7.52 7.45 5.95
C ALA A 23 6.10 7.55 6.52
N LEU A 24 5.87 8.29 7.61
CA LEU A 24 4.53 8.54 8.15
C LEU A 24 3.69 9.42 7.21
N ASP A 25 4.31 10.45 6.63
CA ASP A 25 3.65 11.32 5.65
C ASP A 25 3.29 10.53 4.37
N ASP A 26 4.19 9.64 3.95
CA ASP A 26 3.98 8.71 2.85
C ASP A 26 2.83 7.74 3.12
N LEU A 27 2.73 7.12 4.31
CA LEU A 27 1.60 6.28 4.68
C LEU A 27 0.26 7.02 4.59
N ALA A 28 0.21 8.25 5.10
CA ALA A 28 -1.00 9.07 5.01
C ALA A 28 -1.36 9.40 3.55
N ARG A 29 -0.37 9.67 2.70
CA ARG A 29 -0.56 9.89 1.26
C ARG A 29 -1.07 8.63 0.57
N TYR A 30 -0.46 7.47 0.81
CA TYR A 30 -0.89 6.20 0.23
C TYR A 30 -2.29 5.81 0.66
N ALA A 31 -2.68 6.02 1.93
CA ALA A 31 -4.06 5.77 2.37
C ALA A 31 -5.09 6.61 1.59
N ARG A 32 -4.76 7.87 1.25
CA ARG A 32 -5.60 8.72 0.39
C ARG A 32 -5.65 8.21 -1.05
N THR A 33 -4.50 7.85 -1.63
CA THR A 33 -4.43 7.28 -2.99
C THR A 33 -5.24 5.99 -3.12
N PHE A 34 -5.15 5.10 -2.13
CA PHE A 34 -5.94 3.87 -2.12
C PHE A 34 -7.44 4.16 -2.03
N THR A 35 -7.84 5.16 -1.23
CA THR A 35 -9.24 5.59 -1.17
C THR A 35 -9.72 6.08 -2.54
N ALA A 36 -8.94 6.95 -3.20
CA ALA A 36 -9.27 7.47 -4.53
C ALA A 36 -9.39 6.35 -5.58
N ALA A 37 -8.53 5.33 -5.52
CA ALA A 37 -8.65 4.14 -6.35
C ALA A 37 -9.96 3.37 -6.08
N GLY A 38 -10.34 3.20 -4.81
CA GLY A 38 -11.64 2.60 -4.43
C GLY A 38 -12.85 3.39 -4.93
N GLU A 39 -12.80 4.72 -4.84
CA GLU A 39 -13.84 5.61 -5.35
C GLU A 39 -13.96 5.53 -6.88
N MET A 40 -12.83 5.54 -7.59
CA MET A 40 -12.79 5.37 -9.04
C MET A 40 -13.37 4.03 -9.48
N LEU A 41 -13.03 2.94 -8.79
CA LEU A 41 -13.57 1.61 -9.06
C LEU A 41 -15.08 1.54 -8.86
N SER A 42 -15.57 2.14 -7.77
CA SER A 42 -16.98 2.21 -7.43
C SER A 42 -17.77 3.03 -8.46
N PHE A 43 -17.22 4.18 -8.86
CA PHE A 43 -17.79 5.03 -9.90
C PHE A 43 -17.91 4.28 -11.23
N ALA A 44 -16.85 3.60 -11.65
CA ALA A 44 -16.84 2.84 -12.90
C ALA A 44 -17.90 1.72 -12.88
N HIS A 45 -18.07 1.01 -11.76
CA HIS A 45 -19.12 0.00 -11.60
C HIS A 45 -20.54 0.59 -11.66
N GLN A 46 -20.81 1.65 -10.90
CA GLN A 46 -22.12 2.30 -10.88
C GLN A 46 -22.52 2.80 -12.27
N ARG A 47 -21.56 3.39 -12.99
CA ARG A 47 -21.79 3.87 -14.36
C ARG A 47 -21.98 2.74 -15.36
N ALA A 48 -21.26 1.63 -15.22
CA ALA A 48 -21.44 0.46 -16.09
C ALA A 48 -22.85 -0.12 -15.95
N GLY A 49 -23.34 -0.31 -14.72
CA GLY A 49 -24.70 -0.81 -14.47
C GLY A 49 -25.81 0.17 -14.92
N ALA A 50 -25.62 1.47 -14.71
CA ALA A 50 -26.56 2.49 -15.19
C ALA A 50 -26.62 2.54 -16.73
N HIS A 51 -25.46 2.42 -17.40
CA HIS A 51 -25.40 2.34 -18.86
C HIS A 51 -26.07 1.07 -19.38
N GLU A 52 -25.86 -0.07 -18.73
CA GLU A 52 -26.53 -1.31 -19.13
C GLU A 52 -28.06 -1.19 -19.04
N ALA A 53 -28.58 -0.56 -17.98
CA ALA A 53 -30.02 -0.35 -17.82
C ALA A 53 -30.61 0.63 -18.85
N GLN A 54 -29.89 1.69 -19.19
CA GLN A 54 -30.36 2.75 -20.09
C GLN A 54 -30.36 2.32 -21.58
N PHE A 55 -29.43 1.45 -21.96
CA PHE A 55 -29.20 1.08 -23.37
C PHE A 55 -29.61 -0.36 -23.70
N LYS A 56 -30.52 -0.97 -22.91
CA LYS A 56 -31.19 -2.25 -23.25
C LYS A 56 -31.97 -2.10 -24.57
N GLY A 57 -31.29 -2.23 -25.70
CA GLY A 57 -31.88 -2.15 -27.04
C GLY A 57 -31.07 -1.38 -28.08
N ASP A 58 -30.03 -0.62 -27.68
CA ASP A 58 -29.28 0.23 -28.61
C ASP A 58 -27.84 -0.29 -28.77
N ALA A 59 -27.62 -1.12 -29.80
CA ALA A 59 -26.33 -1.72 -30.13
C ALA A 59 -25.37 -0.73 -30.83
N SER A 60 -25.42 0.55 -30.44
CA SER A 60 -24.60 1.58 -31.06
C SER A 60 -23.12 1.39 -30.71
N ALA A 61 -22.23 1.68 -31.67
CA ALA A 61 -20.79 1.63 -31.45
C ALA A 61 -20.34 2.52 -30.27
N LEU A 62 -21.03 3.64 -30.05
CA LEU A 62 -20.78 4.56 -28.94
C LEU A 62 -21.05 3.91 -27.57
N ALA A 63 -22.09 3.09 -27.45
CA ALA A 63 -22.39 2.37 -26.21
C ALA A 63 -21.29 1.34 -25.88
N ALA A 64 -20.79 0.64 -26.91
CA ALA A 64 -19.68 -0.29 -26.77
C ALA A 64 -18.36 0.42 -26.36
N GLU A 65 -18.04 1.55 -26.99
CA GLU A 65 -16.87 2.36 -26.66
C GLU A 65 -16.89 2.84 -25.20
N ARG A 66 -18.04 3.37 -24.73
CA ARG A 66 -18.19 3.80 -23.34
C ARG A 66 -18.04 2.65 -22.35
N ARG A 67 -18.60 1.48 -22.67
CA ARG A 67 -18.43 0.27 -21.85
C ARG A 67 -16.96 -0.12 -21.73
N ASN A 68 -16.22 -0.10 -22.84
CA ASN A 68 -14.78 -0.40 -22.84
C ASN A 68 -13.99 0.59 -21.99
N LEU A 69 -14.29 1.90 -22.10
CA LEU A 69 -13.65 2.92 -21.28
C LEU A 69 -13.88 2.70 -19.77
N LEU A 70 -15.11 2.33 -19.38
CA LEU A 70 -15.42 2.03 -17.97
C LEU A 70 -14.66 0.81 -17.47
N ILE A 71 -14.50 -0.23 -18.30
CA ILE A 71 -13.67 -1.42 -17.97
C ILE A 71 -12.20 -1.01 -17.80
N GLU A 72 -11.66 -0.16 -18.68
CA GLU A 72 -10.29 0.35 -18.57
C GLU A 72 -10.10 1.13 -17.25
N TRP A 73 -11.07 1.94 -16.85
CA TRP A 73 -11.03 2.65 -15.58
C TRP A 73 -11.02 1.72 -14.37
N GLN A 74 -11.76 0.60 -14.42
CA GLN A 74 -11.69 -0.43 -13.39
C GLN A 74 -10.29 -1.03 -13.31
N HIS A 75 -9.66 -1.34 -14.45
CA HIS A 75 -8.29 -1.88 -14.48
C HIS A 75 -7.26 -0.90 -13.91
N ILE A 76 -7.36 0.39 -14.25
CA ILE A 76 -6.49 1.44 -13.70
C ILE A 76 -6.67 1.51 -12.18
N ALA A 77 -7.91 1.59 -11.70
CA ALA A 77 -8.21 1.67 -10.27
C ALA A 77 -7.65 0.47 -9.49
N VAL A 78 -7.82 -0.75 -10.01
CA VAL A 78 -7.27 -1.98 -9.39
C VAL A 78 -5.75 -1.95 -9.35
N ARG A 79 -5.09 -1.54 -10.45
CA ARG A 79 -3.63 -1.42 -10.52
C ARG A 79 -3.11 -0.42 -9.49
N GLU A 80 -3.68 0.78 -9.45
CA GLU A 80 -3.26 1.84 -8.53
C GLU A 80 -3.50 1.43 -7.07
N GLY A 81 -4.64 0.80 -6.76
CA GLY A 81 -4.91 0.26 -5.43
C GLY A 81 -3.87 -0.80 -5.02
N ALA A 82 -3.52 -1.70 -5.92
CA ALA A 82 -2.55 -2.75 -5.65
C ALA A 82 -1.11 -2.22 -5.47
N MET A 83 -0.67 -1.29 -6.31
CA MET A 83 0.63 -0.60 -6.16
C MET A 83 0.68 0.18 -4.83
N THR A 84 -0.43 0.81 -4.46
CA THR A 84 -0.51 1.55 -3.20
C THR A 84 -0.35 0.64 -1.98
N LEU A 85 -0.96 -0.56 -1.99
CA LEU A 85 -0.76 -1.54 -0.92
C LEU A 85 0.69 -2.01 -0.80
N LEU A 86 1.35 -2.23 -1.93
CA LEU A 86 2.78 -2.57 -1.96
C LEU A 86 3.60 -1.51 -1.23
N HIS A 87 3.41 -0.24 -1.60
CA HIS A 87 4.15 0.85 -0.98
C HIS A 87 3.80 1.06 0.50
N ILE A 88 2.57 0.78 0.92
CA ILE A 88 2.21 0.81 2.35
C ILE A 88 3.07 -0.20 3.13
N VAL A 89 3.18 -1.44 2.65
CA VAL A 89 3.98 -2.48 3.34
C VAL A 89 5.47 -2.17 3.34
N GLU A 90 6.00 -1.68 2.24
CA GLU A 90 7.39 -1.21 2.16
C GLU A 90 7.64 -0.09 3.17
N THR A 91 6.72 0.87 3.26
CA THR A 91 6.83 2.01 4.16
C THR A 91 6.75 1.58 5.63
N MET A 92 5.83 0.68 5.99
CA MET A 92 5.75 0.09 7.33
C MET A 92 7.05 -0.64 7.72
N SER A 93 7.68 -1.33 6.76
CA SER A 93 8.95 -2.03 6.96
C SER A 93 10.11 -1.04 7.14
N ARG A 94 10.15 0.05 6.34
CA ARG A 94 11.13 1.13 6.47
C ARG A 94 11.04 1.85 7.82
N ILE A 95 9.83 2.04 8.36
CA ILE A 95 9.64 2.57 9.71
C ILE A 95 10.27 1.64 10.74
N GLY A 96 10.04 0.33 10.64
CA GLY A 96 10.64 -0.66 11.53
C GLY A 96 12.18 -0.66 11.50
N ALA A 97 12.76 -0.60 10.29
CA ALA A 97 14.22 -0.51 10.13
C ALA A 97 14.79 0.80 10.70
N SER A 98 14.16 1.93 10.41
CA SER A 98 14.60 3.25 10.91
C SER A 98 14.45 3.36 12.43
N LEU A 99 13.45 2.70 13.02
CA LEU A 99 13.29 2.60 14.47
C LEU A 99 14.46 1.84 15.13
N ALA A 100 14.98 0.79 14.50
CA ALA A 100 16.14 0.07 15.01
C ALA A 100 17.40 0.94 15.05
N GLU A 101 17.49 1.92 14.15
CA GLU A 101 18.56 2.92 14.08
C GLU A 101 18.30 4.16 14.98
N CYS A 102 17.17 4.23 15.67
CA CYS A 102 16.80 5.34 16.57
C CYS A 102 16.35 4.81 17.93
N PRO A 103 17.29 4.32 18.78
CA PRO A 103 16.97 3.70 20.07
C PRO A 103 16.12 4.59 20.98
N THR A 104 16.36 5.90 21.00
CA THR A 104 15.63 6.85 21.86
C THR A 104 14.13 6.85 21.53
N LEU A 105 13.81 6.91 20.24
CA LEU A 105 12.43 6.86 19.77
C LEU A 105 11.85 5.45 19.91
N SER A 106 12.63 4.42 19.63
CA SER A 106 12.24 3.00 19.74
C SER A 106 11.73 2.68 21.15
N VAL A 107 12.48 3.03 22.20
CA VAL A 107 12.07 2.78 23.60
C VAL A 107 10.78 3.52 23.97
N SER A 108 10.53 4.68 23.37
CA SER A 108 9.36 5.51 23.65
C SER A 108 8.12 5.09 22.86
N THR A 109 8.32 4.31 21.80
CA THR A 109 7.30 3.84 20.87
C THR A 109 6.51 2.68 21.45
N ASP A 110 5.18 2.71 21.29
CA ASP A 110 4.33 1.60 21.68
C ASP A 110 4.36 0.49 20.61
N HIS A 111 5.30 -0.46 20.78
CA HIS A 111 5.43 -1.61 19.88
C HIS A 111 4.19 -2.51 19.86
N SER A 112 3.39 -2.53 20.93
CA SER A 112 2.16 -3.34 20.97
C SER A 112 1.13 -2.80 19.98
N LYS A 113 0.97 -1.47 19.91
CA LYS A 113 0.12 -0.80 18.92
C LYS A 113 0.65 -0.98 17.49
N LEU A 114 1.97 -0.93 17.28
CA LEU A 114 2.57 -1.21 15.96
C LEU A 114 2.28 -2.65 15.49
N LEU A 115 2.45 -3.63 16.38
CA LEU A 115 2.13 -5.04 16.07
C LEU A 115 0.63 -5.22 15.79
N ALA A 116 -0.24 -4.55 16.55
CA ALA A 116 -1.68 -4.58 16.33
C ALA A 116 -2.06 -3.97 14.96
N ALA A 117 -1.46 -2.84 14.57
CA ALA A 117 -1.68 -2.21 13.27
C ALA A 117 -1.20 -3.10 12.11
N ASN A 118 -0.01 -3.71 12.25
CA ASN A 118 0.50 -4.71 11.30
C ASN A 118 -0.42 -5.92 11.17
N LYS A 119 -0.92 -6.45 12.29
CA LYS A 119 -1.88 -7.56 12.31
C LYS A 119 -3.19 -7.16 11.62
N ARG A 120 -3.69 -5.97 11.90
CA ARG A 120 -4.91 -5.41 11.29
C ARG A 120 -4.77 -5.30 9.77
N PHE A 121 -3.62 -4.81 9.28
CA PHE A 121 -3.31 -4.80 7.85
C PHE A 121 -3.39 -6.20 7.24
N ARG A 122 -2.72 -7.19 7.84
CA ARG A 122 -2.73 -8.58 7.33
C ARG A 122 -4.12 -9.21 7.35
N LEU A 123 -4.97 -8.86 8.33
CA LEU A 123 -6.35 -9.33 8.40
C LEU A 123 -7.24 -8.66 7.35
N ALA A 124 -7.00 -7.39 7.02
CA ALA A 124 -7.71 -6.68 5.95
C ALA A 124 -7.29 -7.16 4.56
N PHE A 125 -6.04 -7.63 4.42
CA PHE A 125 -5.46 -8.08 3.15
C PHE A 125 -4.81 -9.47 3.29
N PRO A 126 -5.59 -10.54 3.58
CA PRO A 126 -5.05 -11.87 3.89
C PRO A 126 -4.31 -12.54 2.72
N GLY A 127 -4.59 -12.10 1.48
CA GLY A 127 -3.90 -12.56 0.27
C GLY A 127 -2.65 -11.76 -0.08
N PHE A 128 -2.41 -10.61 0.58
CA PHE A 128 -1.23 -9.81 0.30
C PHE A 128 0.00 -10.49 0.90
N ARG A 129 0.89 -10.97 0.03
CA ARG A 129 2.23 -11.41 0.40
C ARG A 129 3.22 -10.42 -0.20
N PRO A 130 4.15 -9.89 0.60
CA PRO A 130 5.30 -9.20 0.03
C PRO A 130 5.93 -10.14 -0.99
N MET A 131 6.22 -9.66 -2.20
CA MET A 131 7.05 -10.42 -3.11
C MET A 131 8.41 -10.54 -2.46
N THR A 132 8.67 -11.66 -1.78
CA THR A 132 10.05 -12.08 -1.57
C THR A 132 10.57 -12.44 -2.95
N PRO A 133 11.73 -11.90 -3.39
CA PRO A 133 12.37 -12.45 -4.58
C PRO A 133 12.48 -13.95 -4.37
N ASP A 134 11.79 -14.72 -5.21
CA ASP A 134 11.63 -16.15 -5.03
C ASP A 134 13.02 -16.76 -4.88
N ALA A 135 13.30 -17.34 -3.72
CA ALA A 135 14.46 -18.21 -3.53
C ALA A 135 14.38 -19.47 -4.42
N ASP A 136 13.24 -19.67 -5.10
CA ASP A 136 12.88 -20.82 -5.90
C ASP A 136 12.80 -20.52 -7.42
N ASP A 137 13.31 -19.37 -7.91
CA ASP A 137 13.56 -19.19 -9.34
C ASP A 137 15.01 -19.55 -9.70
N PRO A 138 15.29 -20.81 -10.12
CA PRO A 138 16.63 -21.24 -10.50
C PRO A 138 17.16 -20.54 -11.77
N THR A 139 16.35 -19.70 -12.43
CA THR A 139 16.81 -18.92 -13.59
C THR A 139 17.46 -17.59 -13.22
N LEU A 140 17.31 -17.13 -11.96
CA LEU A 140 17.95 -15.90 -11.46
C LEU A 140 19.25 -16.17 -10.67
N SER A 141 19.61 -17.44 -10.42
CA SER A 141 20.74 -17.83 -9.55
C SER A 141 22.10 -17.86 -10.25
N ALA A 142 22.40 -16.88 -11.12
CA ALA A 142 23.66 -16.85 -11.86
C ALA A 142 24.33 -15.47 -11.88
N SER A 143 24.42 -14.80 -10.74
CA SER A 143 25.51 -13.87 -10.41
C SER A 143 25.22 -13.20 -9.08
N GLU A 144 25.85 -13.67 -7.99
CA GLU A 144 26.61 -12.82 -7.06
C GLU A 144 27.01 -13.60 -5.80
N LYS A 145 28.22 -13.31 -5.32
CA LYS A 145 28.88 -14.03 -4.22
C LYS A 145 28.17 -13.76 -2.89
N PRO A 146 28.07 -14.77 -2.00
CA PRO A 146 27.50 -14.59 -0.67
C PRO A 146 28.48 -13.85 0.22
N GLY A 147 28.22 -12.57 0.51
CA GLY A 147 29.09 -11.83 1.43
C GLY A 147 28.96 -10.32 1.42
N GLN A 148 27.76 -9.75 1.27
CA GLN A 148 27.45 -8.38 1.70
C GLN A 148 25.94 -8.16 1.55
N ILE A 149 25.17 -8.29 2.62
CA ILE A 149 23.78 -7.79 2.64
C ILE A 149 23.90 -6.28 2.84
N SER A 150 24.14 -5.56 1.74
CA SER A 150 23.88 -4.12 1.66
C SER A 150 22.40 -3.93 1.35
N PHE A 151 21.63 -3.44 2.32
CA PHE A 151 20.20 -3.18 2.18
C PHE A 151 19.89 -1.91 1.33
N SER A 152 20.85 -1.43 0.52
CA SER A 152 20.76 -0.15 -0.21
C SER A 152 20.74 -0.25 -1.74
N GLN A 153 20.71 -1.44 -2.33
CA GLN A 153 20.63 -1.54 -3.79
C GLN A 153 19.17 -1.50 -4.27
N SER A 154 18.72 -0.28 -4.58
CA SER A 154 17.98 0.05 -5.80
C SER A 154 16.87 -0.92 -6.25
N TYR A 155 15.78 -1.02 -5.49
CA TYR A 155 14.52 -1.69 -5.92
C TYR A 155 13.80 -1.01 -7.10
N SER A 156 14.41 -0.04 -7.78
CA SER A 156 13.70 0.92 -8.65
C SER A 156 13.77 0.63 -10.15
N ALA A 157 14.41 -0.44 -10.63
CA ALA A 157 14.57 -0.66 -12.07
C ALA A 157 13.99 -1.99 -12.58
N GLU A 158 14.21 -3.12 -11.89
CA GLU A 158 13.79 -4.44 -12.41
C GLU A 158 12.33 -4.80 -12.13
N LEU A 159 11.75 -4.34 -11.01
CA LEU A 159 10.29 -4.41 -10.78
C LEU A 159 9.48 -3.45 -11.68
N LEU A 160 10.17 -2.54 -12.36
CA LEU A 160 9.60 -1.53 -13.27
C LEU A 160 9.85 -1.83 -14.75
N GLN A 161 10.33 -3.03 -15.12
CA GLN A 161 10.04 -3.57 -16.45
C GLN A 161 8.57 -4.00 -16.53
N PHE A 162 7.68 -3.01 -16.34
CA PHE A 162 6.31 -2.96 -16.84
C PHE A 162 6.40 -2.93 -18.37
N HIS A 163 6.88 -4.01 -18.99
CA HIS A 163 6.53 -4.25 -20.37
C HIS A 163 5.02 -4.26 -20.46
N SER A 164 4.46 -3.49 -21.39
CA SER A 164 3.03 -3.27 -21.69
C SER A 164 2.24 -4.55 -22.06
N SER A 165 2.75 -5.71 -21.67
CA SER A 165 2.08 -6.99 -21.70
C SER A 165 0.93 -6.99 -20.69
N ARG A 166 -0.30 -7.00 -21.23
CA ARG A 166 -1.55 -7.27 -20.50
C ARG A 166 -1.46 -8.45 -19.52
N ASN A 167 -0.50 -9.37 -19.67
CA ASN A 167 -0.32 -10.55 -18.82
C ASN A 167 0.28 -10.29 -17.43
N ASN A 168 1.10 -9.25 -17.21
CA ASN A 168 1.72 -9.02 -15.90
C ASN A 168 0.80 -8.29 -14.92
N VAL A 169 -0.02 -7.35 -15.42
CA VAL A 169 -1.15 -6.81 -14.65
C VAL A 169 -2.15 -7.92 -14.32
N PHE A 170 -2.34 -8.88 -15.23
CA PHE A 170 -3.15 -10.06 -14.96
C PHE A 170 -2.54 -10.92 -13.85
N ARG A 171 -1.23 -11.20 -13.86
CA ARG A 171 -0.57 -11.97 -12.78
C ARG A 171 -0.57 -11.25 -11.42
N PHE A 172 -0.33 -9.95 -11.40
CA PHE A 172 -0.43 -9.14 -10.18
C PHE A 172 -1.87 -9.08 -9.67
N GLY A 173 -2.84 -8.88 -10.58
CA GLY A 173 -4.28 -8.98 -10.33
C GLY A 173 -4.72 -10.40 -9.90
N GLN A 174 -4.04 -11.44 -10.38
CA GLN A 174 -4.29 -12.83 -10.00
C GLN A 174 -3.72 -13.18 -8.61
N ASN A 175 -2.59 -12.61 -8.22
CA ASN A 175 -2.11 -12.68 -6.83
C ASN A 175 -2.99 -11.83 -5.90
N MET A 176 -3.61 -10.79 -6.45
CA MET A 176 -4.68 -10.00 -5.85
C MET A 176 -6.08 -10.60 -6.06
N LYS A 177 -6.20 -11.90 -6.43
CA LYS A 177 -7.49 -12.63 -6.53
C LYS A 177 -8.35 -12.50 -5.27
N TYR A 178 -7.78 -12.08 -4.15
CA TYR A 178 -8.47 -11.88 -2.88
C TYR A 178 -9.12 -10.50 -2.69
N ILE A 179 -8.84 -9.52 -3.55
CA ILE A 179 -9.58 -8.24 -3.58
C ILE A 179 -10.70 -8.28 -4.62
N ALA A 180 -10.72 -9.26 -5.53
CA ALA A 180 -11.53 -9.21 -6.74
C ALA A 180 -12.31 -10.49 -7.08
N LYS A 181 -12.71 -11.29 -6.09
CA LYS A 181 -13.60 -12.44 -6.34
C LYS A 181 -14.97 -12.20 -5.73
N ALA A 182 -15.94 -11.79 -6.57
CA ALA A 182 -17.35 -11.91 -6.24
C ALA A 182 -17.73 -13.41 -6.23
N PRO A 183 -18.63 -13.85 -5.32
CA PRO A 183 -19.11 -15.22 -5.32
C PRO A 183 -20.03 -15.46 -6.52
N GLY A 184 -19.66 -16.41 -7.40
CA GLY A 184 -20.63 -17.11 -8.25
C GLY A 184 -20.73 -16.73 -9.73
N SER A 185 -19.71 -16.17 -10.39
CA SER A 185 -19.75 -16.03 -11.84
C SER A 185 -18.44 -16.47 -12.49
N ASP A 186 -18.54 -17.35 -13.50
CA ASP A 186 -17.39 -17.83 -14.26
C ASP A 186 -16.98 -16.86 -15.40
N ASN A 187 -17.74 -15.77 -15.63
CA ASN A 187 -17.49 -14.84 -16.74
C ASN A 187 -17.70 -13.34 -16.41
N ASP A 188 -18.18 -12.98 -15.23
CA ASP A 188 -18.42 -11.60 -14.80
C ASP A 188 -17.34 -11.24 -13.76
N ALA A 189 -16.20 -10.73 -14.25
CA ALA A 189 -15.11 -10.23 -13.43
C ALA A 189 -15.48 -8.86 -12.83
N SER A 190 -16.48 -8.83 -11.94
CA SER A 190 -16.79 -7.63 -11.17
C SER A 190 -15.72 -7.45 -10.08
N TYR A 191 -14.86 -6.45 -10.26
CA TYR A 191 -13.82 -6.10 -9.28
C TYR A 191 -14.44 -5.25 -8.16
N THR A 192 -14.57 -5.77 -6.94
CA THR A 192 -15.09 -4.97 -5.82
C THR A 192 -14.00 -4.70 -4.79
N LEU A 193 -13.59 -3.44 -4.63
CA LEU A 193 -12.81 -3.04 -3.45
C LEU A 193 -13.75 -3.04 -2.25
N ASP A 194 -13.46 -3.86 -1.24
CA ASP A 194 -14.22 -3.87 0.01
C ASP A 194 -14.09 -2.50 0.70
N SER A 195 -15.21 -1.79 0.82
CA SER A 195 -15.29 -0.51 1.54
C SER A 195 -14.67 -0.59 2.94
N LYS A 196 -14.80 -1.73 3.62
CA LYS A 196 -14.16 -1.99 4.92
C LYS A 196 -12.65 -1.89 4.80
N ALA A 197 -12.04 -2.49 3.77
CA ALA A 197 -10.59 -2.45 3.58
C ALA A 197 -10.05 -1.01 3.41
N VAL A 198 -10.81 -0.12 2.77
CA VAL A 198 -10.47 1.31 2.66
C VAL A 198 -10.46 1.99 4.04
N TYR A 199 -11.47 1.74 4.87
CA TYR A 199 -11.52 2.27 6.23
C TYR A 199 -10.40 1.72 7.12
N GLU A 200 -10.07 0.45 6.97
CA GLU A 200 -8.99 -0.20 7.70
C GLU A 200 -7.64 0.45 7.41
N LEU A 201 -7.32 0.78 6.14
CA LEU A 201 -6.06 1.46 5.79
C LEU A 201 -5.93 2.86 6.36
N ARG A 202 -7.02 3.65 6.31
CA ARG A 202 -7.04 4.97 6.96
C ARG A 202 -6.79 4.81 8.46
N GLY A 203 -7.46 3.85 9.10
CA GLY A 203 -7.27 3.52 10.50
C GLY A 203 -5.82 3.16 10.83
N ILE A 204 -5.17 2.34 10.00
CA ILE A 204 -3.76 1.95 10.18
C ILE A 204 -2.83 3.17 10.07
N ALA A 205 -3.00 4.02 9.05
CA ALA A 205 -2.19 5.23 8.90
C ALA A 205 -2.34 6.18 10.09
N THR A 206 -3.58 6.35 10.58
CA THR A 206 -3.86 7.14 11.80
C THR A 206 -3.22 6.53 13.04
N THR A 207 -3.32 5.21 13.24
CA THR A 207 -2.69 4.53 14.38
C THR A 207 -1.17 4.72 14.39
N TYR A 208 -0.51 4.64 13.23
CA TYR A 208 0.93 4.94 13.15
C TYR A 208 1.21 6.39 13.58
N ALA A 209 0.46 7.36 13.05
CA ALA A 209 0.64 8.76 13.41
C ALA A 209 0.46 9.03 14.92
N GLU A 210 -0.54 8.39 15.54
CA GLU A 210 -0.80 8.49 16.99
C GLU A 210 0.33 7.91 17.82
N ILE A 211 0.85 6.73 17.45
CA ILE A 211 1.96 6.08 18.15
C ILE A 211 3.18 7.01 18.21
N PHE A 212 3.52 7.67 17.09
CA PHE A 212 4.67 8.56 17.03
C PHE A 212 4.39 9.93 17.67
N ALA A 213 3.15 10.41 17.65
CA ALA A 213 2.74 11.58 18.42
C ALA A 213 2.93 11.34 19.93
N ASP A 214 2.44 10.20 20.44
CA ASP A 214 2.61 9.78 21.84
C ASP A 214 4.11 9.67 22.20
N ALA A 215 4.93 9.12 21.30
CA ALA A 215 6.38 8.99 21.52
C ALA A 215 7.08 10.36 21.59
N VAL A 216 6.72 11.29 20.69
CA VAL A 216 7.23 12.67 20.70
C VAL A 216 6.83 13.39 21.98
N GLU A 217 5.59 13.22 22.45
CA GLU A 217 5.11 13.84 23.69
C GLU A 217 5.89 13.35 24.91
N LYS A 218 6.16 12.03 25.01
CA LYS A 218 6.98 11.45 26.08
C LYS A 218 8.42 11.98 26.09
N LEU A 219 8.96 12.30 24.92
CA LEU A 219 10.33 12.79 24.74
C LEU A 219 10.43 14.33 24.78
N GLY A 220 9.30 15.04 24.80
CA GLY A 220 9.26 16.49 24.86
C GLY A 220 10.00 17.03 26.09
N PRO A 221 10.47 18.30 26.04
CA PRO A 221 11.20 18.88 27.16
C PRO A 221 10.32 18.81 28.40
N LYS A 222 10.77 18.05 29.41
CA LYS A 222 10.20 18.14 30.75
C LYS A 222 10.35 19.59 31.17
N SER A 223 9.23 20.30 31.25
CA SER A 223 9.23 21.68 31.72
C SER A 223 10.06 21.72 33.01
N PRO A 224 11.09 22.58 33.12
CA PRO A 224 11.88 22.66 34.33
C PRO A 224 10.93 22.98 35.49
N ALA A 225 10.84 22.04 36.43
CA ALA A 225 10.04 22.16 37.65
C ALA A 225 10.65 23.18 38.62
#